data_AF-A0A0A2V4A8-F1
#
_entry.id   AF-A0A0A2V4A8-F1
#
_cell.length_a   1.000
_cell.length_b   1.000
_cell.length_c   1.000
_cell.angle_alpha   90.00
_cell.angle_beta   90.00
_cell.angle_gamma   90.00
#
_symmetry.space_group_name_H-M   'P 1'
#
loop_
_entity.id
_entity.type
_entity.pdbx_description
1 polymer ?
#
loop_
_entity_poly.entity_id
_entity_poly.type
_entity_poly.pdbx_seq_one_letter_code
_entity_poly.pdbx_strand_id
1 'polypeptide(L)'
;MREDYLSTEQFDVAEGQLWLDLYCELDHVQMENRTYLSQAREMMEQEIERLRMLSHEQLKGFRRLLLSLTEVQFRQGYYLDAEILVRELVVIYIATDLQELDIVDWLEHVRTLIVFARLSSPPQD
;
A
#
# COMPACT_ATOMS: atom_id res chain seq x y z
N MET A 1 40.75 -10.18 7.04
CA MET A 1 39.92 -10.88 6.04
C MET A 1 38.56 -10.21 6.16
N ARG A 2 38.36 -9.05 5.52
CA ARG A 2 37.80 -8.86 4.15
C ARG A 2 36.46 -9.57 4.05
N GLU A 3 35.31 -8.96 3.76
CA GLU A 3 34.89 -7.70 3.15
C GLU A 3 33.41 -7.50 3.59
N ASP A 4 32.94 -6.35 4.08
CA ASP A 4 32.57 -5.14 3.34
C ASP A 4 31.19 -5.24 2.62
N TYR A 5 30.30 -4.28 2.95
CA TYR A 5 29.05 -3.87 2.26
C TYR A 5 27.89 -4.92 2.25
N LEU A 6 26.67 -4.66 2.73
CA LEU A 6 25.81 -3.51 2.52
C LEU A 6 24.80 -3.43 3.68
N SER A 7 24.70 -2.24 4.26
CA SER A 7 23.52 -1.74 4.95
C SER A 7 22.32 -1.77 4.00
N THR A 8 21.53 -2.84 4.04
CA THR A 8 20.16 -2.81 3.53
C THR A 8 19.34 -2.13 4.62
N GLU A 9 19.10 -0.82 4.47
CA GLU A 9 18.12 -0.11 5.28
C GLU A 9 16.82 -0.92 5.22
N GLN A 10 16.44 -1.50 6.36
CA GLN A 10 15.13 -2.09 6.53
C GLN A 10 14.14 -0.96 6.32
N PHE A 11 13.46 -0.97 5.17
CA PHE A 11 12.28 -0.15 4.97
C PHE A 11 11.28 -0.54 6.05
N ASP A 12 11.15 0.31 7.07
CA ASP A 12 10.22 0.06 8.16
C ASP A 12 8.81 0.23 7.59
N VAL A 13 7.91 -0.66 7.96
CA VAL A 13 6.49 -0.57 7.60
C VAL A 13 5.90 0.80 7.98
N ALA A 14 6.44 1.42 9.03
CA ALA A 14 6.13 2.80 9.40
C ALA A 14 6.49 3.82 8.30
N GLU A 15 7.61 3.62 7.60
CA GLU A 15 8.02 4.47 6.48
C GLU A 15 7.02 4.36 5.33
N GLY A 16 6.53 3.16 4.99
CA GLY A 16 5.56 2.97 3.90
C GLY A 16 4.28 3.82 4.02
N GLN A 17 3.73 3.93 5.23
CA GLN A 17 2.56 4.79 5.48
C GLN A 17 2.92 6.28 5.44
N LEU A 18 4.08 6.66 6.01
CA LEU A 18 4.61 8.02 5.92
C LEU A 18 4.81 8.45 4.46
N TRP A 19 5.26 7.54 3.60
CA TRP A 19 5.39 7.79 2.17
C TRP A 19 4.05 8.02 1.50
N LEU A 20 3.01 7.21 1.77
CA LEU A 20 1.68 7.45 1.22
C LEU A 20 1.16 8.82 1.64
N ASP A 21 1.23 9.14 2.93
CA ASP A 21 0.76 10.42 3.47
C ASP A 21 1.55 11.57 2.83
N LEU A 22 2.88 11.46 2.78
CA LEU A 22 3.76 12.46 2.15
C LEU A 22 3.44 12.64 0.66
N TYR A 23 3.26 11.55 -0.09
CA TYR A 23 2.99 11.61 -1.51
C TYR A 23 1.60 12.14 -1.82
N CYS A 24 0.61 11.82 -0.98
CA CYS A 24 -0.73 12.39 -1.07
C CYS A 24 -0.71 13.90 -0.80
N GLU A 25 0.05 14.36 0.19
CA GLU A 25 0.24 15.79 0.46
C GLU A 25 1.01 16.48 -0.66
N LEU A 26 2.06 15.85 -1.21
CA LEU A 26 2.85 16.40 -2.32
C LEU A 26 2.03 16.49 -3.62
N ASP A 27 1.23 15.49 -3.94
CA ASP A 27 0.31 15.50 -5.09
C ASP A 27 -0.77 16.58 -4.92
N HIS A 28 -1.28 16.78 -3.70
CA HIS A 28 -2.23 17.85 -3.40
C HIS A 28 -1.60 19.24 -3.58
N VAL A 29 -0.35 19.43 -3.13
CA VAL A 29 0.37 20.70 -3.20
C VAL A 29 0.88 20.99 -4.62
N GLN A 30 1.32 19.98 -5.36
CA GLN A 30 1.82 20.09 -6.72
C GLN A 30 0.83 19.45 -7.70
N MET A 31 -0.31 20.13 -7.91
CA MET A 31 -1.41 19.69 -8.79
C MET A 31 -1.03 19.26 -10.21
N GLU A 32 0.20 19.52 -10.66
CA GLU A 32 0.67 19.18 -12.02
C GLU A 32 1.79 18.13 -12.04
N ASN A 33 2.35 17.73 -10.89
CA ASN A 33 3.53 16.89 -10.84
C ASN A 33 3.23 15.45 -10.40
N ARG A 34 2.65 14.67 -11.32
CA ARG A 34 2.35 13.23 -11.13
C ARG A 34 3.60 12.35 -10.90
N THR A 35 4.81 12.91 -10.91
CA THR A 35 6.06 12.17 -10.66
C THR A 35 6.08 11.54 -9.28
N TYR A 36 5.46 12.20 -8.30
CA TYR A 36 5.42 11.73 -6.92
C TYR A 36 4.65 10.44 -6.76
N LEU A 37 3.43 10.37 -7.31
CA LEU A 37 2.65 9.13 -7.30
C LEU A 37 3.35 8.01 -8.07
N SER A 38 4.04 8.33 -9.18
CA SER A 38 4.81 7.32 -9.93
C SER A 38 6.00 6.78 -9.13
N GLN A 39 6.73 7.62 -8.41
CA GLN A 39 7.83 7.20 -7.53
C GLN A 39 7.31 6.37 -6.34
N ALA A 40 6.21 6.80 -5.72
CA ALA A 40 5.53 6.07 -4.66
C ALA A 40 5.17 4.66 -5.12
N ARG A 41 4.52 4.58 -6.30
CA ARG A 41 4.13 3.31 -6.92
C ARG A 41 5.32 2.39 -7.12
N GLU A 42 6.40 2.88 -7.76
CA GLU A 42 7.58 2.06 -8.04
C GLU A 42 8.22 1.48 -6.78
N MET A 43 8.39 2.30 -5.73
CA MET A 43 8.95 1.85 -4.46
C MET A 43 8.04 0.83 -3.77
N MET A 44 6.72 1.08 -3.75
CA MET A 44 5.75 0.17 -3.12
C MET A 44 5.64 -1.16 -3.86
N GLU A 45 5.67 -1.17 -5.20
CA GLU A 45 5.63 -2.40 -6.00
C GLU A 45 6.85 -3.28 -5.71
N GLN A 46 8.04 -2.70 -5.63
CA GLN A 46 9.27 -3.44 -5.30
C GLN A 46 9.21 -4.04 -3.89
N GLU A 47 8.74 -3.26 -2.92
CA GLU A 47 8.65 -3.72 -1.53
C GLU A 47 7.56 -4.78 -1.34
N ILE A 48 6.41 -4.63 -1.99
CA ILE A 48 5.34 -5.65 -2.00
C ILE A 48 5.85 -6.97 -2.58
N GLU A 49 6.58 -6.92 -3.70
CA GLU A 49 7.15 -8.13 -4.30
C GLU A 49 8.19 -8.77 -3.38
N ARG A 50 9.02 -7.96 -2.69
CA ARG A 50 9.94 -8.43 -1.66
C ARG A 50 9.20 -9.13 -0.51
N LEU A 51 8.10 -8.55 -0.02
CA LEU A 51 7.31 -9.10 1.07
C LEU A 51 6.52 -10.36 0.67
N ARG A 52 6.05 -10.48 -0.58
CA ARG A 52 5.41 -11.71 -1.10
C ARG A 52 6.33 -12.91 -1.02
N MET A 53 7.64 -12.70 -1.10
CA MET A 53 8.66 -13.74 -0.96
C MET A 53 8.97 -14.12 0.48
N LEU A 54 8.46 -13.37 1.47
CA LEU A 54 8.75 -13.53 2.89
C LEU A 54 7.56 -14.14 3.65
N SER A 55 7.84 -14.74 4.81
CA SER A 55 6.86 -15.49 5.60
C SER A 55 5.73 -14.62 6.18
N HIS A 56 4.66 -15.28 6.62
CA HIS A 56 3.43 -14.65 7.17
C HIS A 56 3.65 -13.64 8.30
N GLU A 57 4.79 -13.64 8.99
CA GLU A 57 5.10 -12.65 10.04
C GLU A 57 5.07 -11.19 9.54
N GLN A 58 5.24 -10.97 8.23
CA GLN A 58 5.20 -9.64 7.63
C GLN A 58 3.82 -9.21 7.11
N LEU A 59 2.77 -10.00 7.41
CA LEU A 59 1.41 -9.71 6.93
C LEU A 59 0.91 -8.32 7.34
N LYS A 60 1.30 -7.78 8.51
CA LYS A 60 0.94 -6.40 8.91
C LYS A 60 1.50 -5.35 7.96
N GLY A 61 2.81 -5.43 7.67
CA GLY A 61 3.46 -4.51 6.73
C GLY A 61 2.97 -4.68 5.32
N PHE A 62 2.72 -5.91 4.94
CA PHE A 62 2.18 -6.27 3.65
C PHE A 62 0.78 -5.66 3.42
N ARG A 63 -0.13 -5.79 4.39
CA ARG A 63 -1.47 -5.17 4.32
C ARG A 63 -1.40 -3.65 4.15
N ARG A 64 -0.54 -2.99 4.92
CA ARG A 64 -0.34 -1.54 4.85
C ARG A 64 0.14 -1.07 3.49
N LEU A 65 1.14 -1.76 2.95
CA LEU A 65 1.69 -1.43 1.64
C LEU A 65 0.69 -1.71 0.52
N LEU A 66 -0.02 -2.84 0.58
CA LEU A 66 -1.10 -3.13 -0.38
C LEU A 66 -2.16 -2.03 -0.38
N LEU A 67 -2.60 -1.57 0.79
CA LEU A 67 -3.60 -0.49 0.89
C LEU A 67 -3.07 0.82 0.31
N SER A 68 -1.82 1.14 0.63
CA SER A 68 -1.13 2.33 0.11
C SER A 68 -1.01 2.30 -1.42
N LEU A 69 -0.55 1.19 -1.99
CA LEU A 69 -0.45 1.02 -3.43
C LEU A 69 -1.83 1.08 -4.11
N THR A 70 -2.86 0.52 -3.48
CA THR A 70 -4.24 0.60 -3.97
C THR A 70 -4.70 2.06 -4.11
N GLU A 71 -4.44 2.90 -3.11
CA GLU A 71 -4.81 4.32 -3.13
C GLU A 71 -4.01 5.09 -4.20
N VAL A 72 -2.70 4.83 -4.33
CA VAL A 72 -1.87 5.44 -5.39
C VAL A 72 -2.41 5.09 -6.78
N GLN A 73 -2.69 3.80 -7.02
CA GLN A 73 -3.23 3.34 -8.31
C GLN A 73 -4.62 3.93 -8.59
N PHE A 74 -5.49 3.99 -7.58
CA PHE A 74 -6.80 4.63 -7.69
C PHE A 74 -6.68 6.11 -8.12
N ARG A 75 -5.80 6.89 -7.46
CA ARG A 75 -5.59 8.31 -7.78
C ARG A 75 -4.97 8.54 -9.16
N GLN A 76 -4.14 7.62 -9.62
CA GLN A 76 -3.55 7.68 -10.96
C GLN A 76 -4.53 7.26 -12.07
N GLY A 77 -5.71 6.74 -11.74
CA GLY A 77 -6.70 6.23 -12.69
C GLY A 77 -6.45 4.78 -13.13
N TYR A 78 -5.53 4.06 -12.49
CA TYR A 78 -5.28 2.63 -12.71
C TYR A 78 -6.32 1.77 -11.97
N TYR A 79 -7.61 1.95 -12.31
CA TYR A 79 -8.72 1.35 -11.56
C TYR A 79 -8.72 -0.18 -11.56
N LEU A 80 -8.31 -0.80 -12.67
CA LEU A 80 -8.25 -2.27 -12.75
C LEU A 80 -7.15 -2.83 -11.83
N ASP A 81 -5.98 -2.20 -11.80
CA ASP A 81 -4.88 -2.61 -10.93
C ASP A 81 -5.27 -2.44 -9.46
N ALA A 82 -5.89 -1.30 -9.13
CA ALA A 82 -6.40 -1.03 -7.79
C ALA A 82 -7.49 -2.03 -7.38
N GLU A 83 -8.36 -2.47 -8.30
CA GLU A 83 -9.36 -3.49 -8.04
C GLU A 83 -8.74 -4.86 -7.71
N ILE A 84 -7.62 -5.22 -8.34
CA ILE A 84 -6.91 -6.47 -8.03
C ILE A 84 -6.38 -6.43 -6.60
N LEU A 85 -5.71 -5.34 -6.22
CA LEU A 85 -5.12 -5.19 -4.89
C LEU A 85 -6.17 -5.10 -3.77
N VAL A 86 -7.27 -4.38 -3.99
CA VAL A 86 -8.33 -4.27 -2.97
C VAL A 86 -9.02 -5.62 -2.73
N ARG A 87 -9.15 -6.46 -3.77
CA ARG A 87 -9.67 -7.82 -3.64
C ARG A 87 -8.70 -8.72 -2.87
N GLU A 88 -7.40 -8.60 -3.12
CA GLU A 88 -6.36 -9.28 -2.35
C GLU A 88 -6.45 -8.91 -0.86
N LEU A 89 -6.58 -7.61 -0.54
CA LEU A 89 -6.75 -7.14 0.84
C LEU A 89 -8.01 -7.69 1.51
N VAL A 90 -9.15 -7.69 0.83
CA VAL A 90 -10.40 -8.25 1.38
C VAL A 90 -10.23 -9.73 1.71
N VAL A 91 -9.57 -10.50 0.86
CA VAL A 91 -9.29 -11.92 1.13
C VAL A 91 -8.38 -12.07 2.35
N ILE A 92 -7.33 -11.25 2.49
CA ILE A 92 -6.44 -11.28 3.65
C ILE A 92 -7.21 -10.96 4.94
N TYR A 93 -8.05 -9.92 4.96
CA TYR A 93 -8.83 -9.56 6.15
C TYR A 93 -9.86 -10.61 6.53
N ILE A 94 -10.47 -11.32 5.57
CA ILE A 94 -11.39 -12.43 5.85
C ILE A 94 -10.64 -13.64 6.44
N ALA A 95 -9.41 -13.88 5.99
CA ALA A 95 -8.60 -15.04 6.42
C ALA A 95 -7.84 -14.80 7.74
N THR A 96 -7.71 -13.55 8.20
CA THR A 96 -6.95 -13.21 9.41
C THR A 96 -7.80 -13.42 10.66
N ASP A 97 -7.24 -14.05 11.70
CA ASP A 97 -7.92 -14.17 13.00
C ASP A 97 -8.10 -12.78 13.61
N LEU A 98 -9.32 -12.50 14.08
CA LEU A 98 -9.67 -11.23 14.72
C LEU A 98 -8.76 -10.89 15.92
N GLN A 99 -8.19 -11.90 16.59
CA GLN A 99 -7.26 -11.71 17.70
C GLN A 99 -5.89 -11.15 17.27
N GLU A 100 -5.53 -11.29 16.00
CA GLU A 100 -4.25 -10.80 15.45
C GLU A 100 -4.34 -9.34 14.96
N LEU A 101 -5.56 -8.82 14.79
CA LEU A 101 -5.83 -7.48 14.30
C LEU A 101 -5.78 -6.45 15.43
N ASP A 102 -4.87 -5.49 15.31
CA ASP A 102 -4.87 -4.30 16.18
C ASP A 102 -5.82 -3.21 15.65
N ILE A 103 -6.02 -2.14 16.42
CA ILE A 103 -6.93 -1.05 16.05
C ILE A 103 -6.58 -0.40 14.71
N VAL A 104 -5.30 -0.41 14.32
CA VAL A 104 -4.85 0.13 13.04
C VAL A 104 -5.30 -0.80 11.91
N ASP A 105 -5.15 -2.12 12.08
CA ASP A 105 -5.66 -3.11 11.13
C ASP A 105 -7.18 -2.98 10.90
N TRP A 106 -7.96 -2.72 11.96
CA TRP A 106 -9.41 -2.51 11.85
C TRP A 106 -9.75 -1.25 11.03
N LEU A 107 -9.04 -0.15 11.25
CA LEU A 107 -9.21 1.08 10.50
C LEU A 107 -8.81 0.90 9.03
N GLU A 108 -7.72 0.18 8.78
CA GLU A 108 -7.27 -0.16 7.43
C GLU A 108 -8.28 -1.04 6.70
N HIS A 109 -8.89 -2.04 7.35
CA HIS A 109 -9.97 -2.83 6.76
C HIS A 109 -11.15 -1.95 6.35
N VAL A 110 -11.59 -1.02 7.21
CA VAL A 110 -12.66 -0.06 6.84
C VAL A 110 -12.25 0.79 5.64
N ARG A 111 -10.99 1.26 5.57
CA ARG A 111 -10.47 2.00 4.42
C ARG A 111 -10.47 1.15 3.15
N THR A 112 -10.07 -0.11 3.21
CA THR A 112 -10.16 -1.06 2.10
C THR A 112 -11.60 -1.15 1.58
N LEU A 113 -12.59 -1.28 2.46
CA LEU A 113 -14.01 -1.34 2.07
C LEU A 113 -14.50 -0.03 1.42
N ILE A 114 -14.04 1.12 1.91
CA ILE A 114 -14.36 2.42 1.30
C ILE A 114 -13.76 2.53 -0.10
N VAL A 115 -12.49 2.14 -0.28
CA VAL A 115 -11.82 2.15 -1.59
C VAL A 115 -12.50 1.17 -2.55
N PHE A 116 -12.89 -0.02 -2.07
CA PHE A 116 -13.64 -0.99 -2.86
C PHE A 116 -15.00 -0.47 -3.33
N ALA A 117 -15.71 0.26 -2.46
CA ALA A 117 -16.97 0.91 -2.82
C ALA A 117 -16.76 2.00 -3.89
N ARG A 118 -15.67 2.80 -3.78
CA ARG A 118 -15.31 3.81 -4.79
C ARG A 118 -14.99 3.19 -6.14
N LEU A 119 -14.26 2.08 -6.17
CA LEU A 119 -13.95 1.35 -7.41
C LEU A 119 -15.19 0.74 -8.07
N SER A 120 -16.20 0.38 -7.28
CA SER A 120 -17.51 -0.09 -7.80
C SER A 120 -18.36 1.03 -8.40
N SER A 121 -17.97 2.29 -8.20
CA SER A 121 -18.64 3.47 -8.74
C SER A 121 -17.57 4.51 -9.07
N PRO A 122 -16.68 4.22 -10.06
CA PRO A 122 -15.58 5.12 -10.36
C PRO A 122 -16.15 6.48 -10.78
N PRO A 123 -15.46 7.58 -10.45
CA PRO A 123 -15.90 8.91 -10.83
C PRO A 123 -16.16 8.94 -12.34
N GLN A 124 -17.39 9.29 -12.73
CA GLN A 124 -17.75 9.57 -14.11
C GLN A 124 -17.11 10.92 -14.46
N ASP A 125 -16.10 10.91 -15.32
CA ASP A 125 -15.60 12.13 -15.98
C ASP A 125 -16.72 12.83 -16.78
#